data_AF-A0A3D2P7X9-F1
#
_entry.id   AF-A0A3D2P7X9-F1
#
_cell.length_a   1.000
_cell.length_b   1.000
_cell.length_c   1.000
_cell.angle_alpha   90.00
_cell.angle_beta   90.00
_cell.angle_gamma   90.00
#
_symmetry.space_group_name_H-M   'P 1'
#
loop_
_entity.id
_entity.type
_entity.pdbx_description
1 polymer ?
#
loop_
_entity_poly.entity_id
_entity_poly.type
_entity_poly.pdbx_seq_one_letter_code
_entity_poly.pdbx_strand_id
1 'polypeptide(L)'
;SSTLSEKEVDTSGAIGICKFNRLMIISPRLLAYGYRWLDSLSHEYVHYLVNRLTLYHCPLWLHEGIAKYFDRKWLDKEVDYLTPPYENLLANADKENKLISFTRMSPSLVKLNSQEEVSLAFAEVANTVDYLIRNYGQEKLLSLLTELKTVENENIAFYTTYGLEQGKIEKNWQESLKRKEMKTYPGASIEKIKFTDETSVDEIDEFIGADLRGHIRLGDKFRLRGKHEAALTQYAEALKKEPHNPLILNKIAKVYLSLNNKEEAEKKLLNAIKTNPNYGASYFHLGNLYLSEEKYKPAGENYREYLQINPFDPYLHKNLGFLYYESGEKLKAKNEWLIAKQLIPHDFEVQSMLNQLKE
;
A
#
# COMPACT_ATOMS: atom_id res chain seq x y z
N SER A 1 2.86 -21.11 15.65
CA SER A 1 1.43 -20.84 15.49
C SER A 1 1.17 -19.41 15.89
N SER A 2 0.43 -18.65 15.07
CA SER A 2 -0.04 -17.31 15.44
C SER A 2 -0.97 -17.43 16.66
N THR A 3 -0.95 -16.45 17.55
CA THR A 3 -1.85 -16.36 18.72
C THR A 3 -3.16 -15.64 18.40
N LEU A 4 -3.33 -15.14 17.17
CA LEU A 4 -4.53 -14.43 16.72
C LEU A 4 -5.53 -15.40 16.08
N SER A 5 -6.80 -15.25 16.42
CA SER A 5 -7.93 -15.89 15.74
C SER A 5 -8.17 -15.29 14.35
N GLU A 6 -8.91 -15.99 13.49
CA GLU A 6 -9.24 -15.55 12.13
C GLU A 6 -9.92 -14.17 12.13
N LYS A 7 -10.92 -13.97 13.00
CA LYS A 7 -11.59 -12.68 13.17
C LYS A 7 -10.63 -11.55 13.58
N GLU A 8 -9.64 -11.85 14.40
CA GLU A 8 -8.63 -10.88 14.82
C GLU A 8 -7.68 -10.53 13.68
N VAL A 9 -7.33 -11.49 12.82
CA VAL A 9 -6.57 -11.25 11.59
C VAL A 9 -7.40 -10.42 10.60
N ASP A 10 -8.68 -10.74 10.40
CA ASP A 10 -9.59 -9.98 9.53
C ASP A 10 -9.80 -8.56 10.02
N THR A 11 -9.82 -8.34 11.33
CA THR A 11 -10.02 -7.01 11.91
C THR A 11 -8.74 -6.19 11.88
N SER A 12 -7.61 -6.81 12.22
CA SER A 12 -6.30 -6.13 12.27
C SER A 12 -5.67 -5.90 10.91
N GLY A 13 -6.00 -6.72 9.92
CA GLY A 13 -5.22 -6.77 8.69
C GLY A 13 -3.76 -7.14 8.95
N ALA A 14 -3.47 -7.96 9.97
CA ALA A 14 -2.10 -8.34 10.27
C ALA A 14 -1.53 -9.27 9.19
N ILE A 15 -0.60 -8.73 8.38
CA ILE A 15 0.13 -9.43 7.32
C ILE A 15 1.55 -9.81 7.71
N GLY A 16 2.02 -9.32 8.86
CA GLY A 16 3.32 -9.60 9.45
C GLY A 16 3.24 -9.69 10.97
N ILE A 17 4.19 -10.43 11.56
CA ILE A 17 4.41 -10.48 13.01
C ILE A 17 5.91 -10.63 13.29
N CYS A 18 6.45 -9.75 14.13
CA CYS A 18 7.75 -9.90 14.76
C CYS A 18 7.58 -10.48 16.18
N LYS A 19 7.96 -11.75 16.37
CA LYS A 19 7.92 -12.42 17.69
C LYS A 19 9.11 -13.34 17.89
N PHE A 20 9.67 -13.34 19.11
CA PHE A 20 10.79 -14.22 19.48
C PHE A 20 12.02 -14.13 18.55
N ASN A 21 12.41 -12.91 18.16
CA ASN A 21 13.50 -12.65 17.21
C ASN A 21 13.30 -13.28 15.82
N ARG A 22 12.05 -13.52 15.43
CA ARG A 22 11.68 -14.01 14.10
C ARG A 22 10.73 -13.03 13.45
N LEU A 23 11.00 -12.75 12.18
CA LEU A 23 10.10 -12.02 11.29
C LEU A 23 9.27 -13.05 10.52
N MET A 24 7.96 -12.89 10.57
CA MET A 24 7.02 -13.72 9.82
C MET A 24 6.13 -12.80 8.99
N ILE A 25 5.99 -13.09 7.71
CA ILE A 25 5.06 -12.39 6.81
C ILE A 25 4.20 -13.40 6.06
N ILE A 26 2.97 -13.02 5.75
CA ILE A 26 2.05 -13.81 4.94
C ILE A 26 2.50 -13.72 3.47
N SER A 27 2.54 -14.83 2.75
CA SER A 27 2.88 -14.79 1.33
C SER A 27 1.88 -13.90 0.56
N PRO A 28 2.33 -12.95 -0.28
CA PRO A 28 1.44 -12.13 -1.13
C PRO A 28 0.43 -12.93 -1.95
N ARG A 29 0.78 -14.18 -2.30
CA ARG A 29 -0.09 -15.12 -3.03
C ARG A 29 -1.43 -15.41 -2.33
N LEU A 30 -1.49 -15.27 -1.01
CA LEU A 30 -2.70 -15.55 -0.23
C LEU A 30 -3.73 -14.41 -0.27
N LEU A 31 -3.34 -13.24 -0.77
CA LEU A 31 -4.23 -12.08 -0.91
C LEU A 31 -4.64 -11.88 -2.36
N ALA A 32 -5.89 -11.48 -2.56
CA ALA A 32 -6.50 -11.34 -3.89
C ALA A 32 -5.70 -10.44 -4.85
N TYR A 33 -5.08 -9.37 -4.33
CA TYR A 33 -4.36 -8.36 -5.11
C TYR A 33 -2.88 -8.26 -4.74
N GLY A 34 -2.39 -9.15 -3.87
CA GLY A 34 -1.09 -8.97 -3.21
C GLY A 34 -1.09 -7.78 -2.26
N TYR A 35 0.09 -7.34 -1.85
CA TYR A 35 0.33 -6.17 -0.99
C TYR A 35 1.82 -5.80 -1.04
N ARG A 36 2.18 -4.57 -0.64
CA ARG A 36 3.60 -4.13 -0.59
C ARG A 36 4.42 -4.88 0.47
N TRP A 37 4.86 -6.09 0.13
CA TRP A 37 5.43 -7.05 1.07
C TRP A 37 6.81 -6.68 1.59
N LEU A 38 7.58 -5.90 0.82
CA LEU A 38 8.84 -5.34 1.30
C LEU A 38 8.62 -4.22 2.34
N ASP A 39 7.59 -3.39 2.17
CA ASP A 39 7.21 -2.37 3.16
C ASP A 39 6.82 -3.06 4.47
N SER A 40 6.00 -4.12 4.41
CA SER A 40 5.62 -4.90 5.60
C SER A 40 6.80 -5.63 6.22
N LEU A 41 7.71 -6.21 5.43
CA LEU A 41 8.92 -6.83 5.96
C LEU A 41 9.81 -5.81 6.68
N SER A 42 9.93 -4.60 6.11
CA SER A 42 10.68 -3.51 6.74
C SER A 42 9.98 -3.03 8.02
N HIS A 43 8.65 -2.94 8.05
CA HIS A 43 7.86 -2.63 9.24
C HIS A 43 8.16 -3.61 10.37
N GLU A 44 8.10 -4.92 10.10
CA GLU A 44 8.42 -5.96 11.08
C GLU A 44 9.89 -5.92 11.53
N TYR A 45 10.81 -5.56 10.63
CA TYR A 45 12.22 -5.37 11.00
C TYR A 45 12.40 -4.18 11.94
N VAL A 46 11.68 -3.08 11.75
CA VAL A 46 11.70 -1.94 12.69
C VAL A 46 11.16 -2.35 14.06
N HIS A 47 10.08 -3.14 14.11
CA HIS A 47 9.60 -3.71 15.37
C HIS A 47 10.67 -4.51 16.10
N TYR A 48 11.44 -5.33 15.37
CA TYR A 48 12.57 -6.06 15.94
C TYR A 48 13.62 -5.12 16.55
N LEU A 49 14.00 -4.05 15.84
CA LEU A 49 14.97 -3.07 16.34
C LEU A 49 14.46 -2.34 17.59
N VAL A 50 13.21 -1.88 17.60
CA VAL A 50 12.59 -1.19 18.75
C VAL A 50 12.56 -2.12 19.97
N ASN A 51 12.18 -3.38 19.79
CA ASN A 51 12.18 -4.38 20.88
C ASN A 51 13.59 -4.59 21.45
N ARG A 52 14.62 -4.62 20.60
CA ARG A 52 16.01 -4.78 21.02
C ARG A 52 16.54 -3.56 21.79
N LEU A 53 16.12 -2.36 21.42
CA LEU A 53 16.51 -1.12 22.09
C LEU A 53 15.81 -0.94 23.45
N THR A 54 14.51 -1.21 23.49
CA THR A 54 13.65 -0.89 24.65
C THR A 54 13.43 -2.05 25.61
N LEU A 55 13.90 -3.27 25.28
CA LEU A 55 13.61 -4.49 26.03
C LEU A 55 12.09 -4.73 26.24
N TYR A 56 11.30 -4.50 25.20
CA TYR A 56 9.84 -4.66 25.18
C TYR A 56 9.04 -3.67 26.06
N HIS A 57 9.67 -2.60 26.56
CA HIS A 57 8.98 -1.56 27.34
C HIS A 57 8.43 -0.39 26.50
N CYS A 58 8.57 -0.43 25.17
CA CYS A 58 8.02 0.61 24.31
C CYS A 58 6.48 0.54 24.28
N PRO A 59 5.76 1.65 24.51
CA PRO A 59 4.30 1.68 24.36
C PRO A 59 3.88 1.27 22.96
N LEU A 60 2.77 0.53 22.85
CA LEU A 60 2.29 -0.01 21.58
C LEU A 60 2.09 1.08 20.51
N TRP A 61 1.44 2.20 20.82
CA TRP A 61 1.23 3.28 19.85
C TRP A 61 2.55 3.80 19.27
N LEU A 62 3.58 3.96 20.11
CA LEU A 62 4.88 4.48 19.70
C LEU A 62 5.62 3.43 18.88
N HIS A 63 5.52 2.18 19.29
CA HIS A 63 6.10 1.03 18.61
C HIS A 63 5.58 0.92 17.17
N GLU A 64 4.27 1.00 16.99
CA GLU A 64 3.60 1.01 15.68
C GLU A 64 3.88 2.30 14.90
N GLY A 65 3.93 3.45 15.58
CA GLY A 65 4.23 4.73 14.96
C GLY A 65 5.63 4.78 14.36
N ILE A 66 6.63 4.26 15.07
CA ILE A 66 8.01 4.19 14.58
C ILE A 66 8.06 3.20 13.41
N ALA A 67 7.49 2.00 13.55
CA ALA A 67 7.47 1.02 12.47
C ALA A 67 6.84 1.60 11.20
N LYS A 68 5.66 2.22 11.31
CA LYS A 68 4.96 2.85 10.19
C LYS A 68 5.67 4.06 9.61
N TYR A 69 6.36 4.86 10.42
CA TYR A 69 7.12 6.02 9.92
C TYR A 69 8.37 5.61 9.12
N PHE A 70 8.98 4.47 9.46
CA PHE A 70 10.22 3.99 8.84
C PHE A 70 10.02 2.82 7.85
N ASP A 71 8.80 2.28 7.68
CA ASP A 71 8.49 1.10 6.85
C ASP A 71 8.90 1.22 5.37
N ARG A 72 9.05 2.45 4.86
CA ARG A 72 9.40 2.73 3.46
C ARG A 72 10.78 3.35 3.28
N LYS A 73 11.58 3.45 4.34
CA LYS A 73 12.93 4.04 4.30
C LYS A 73 13.97 3.18 3.58
N TRP A 74 13.64 1.92 3.29
CA TRP A 74 14.48 1.04 2.47
C TRP A 74 14.48 1.45 0.98
N LEU A 75 13.52 2.27 0.54
CA LEU A 75 13.48 2.80 -0.82
C LEU A 75 14.62 3.80 -1.04
N ASP A 76 15.35 3.65 -2.16
CA ASP A 76 16.42 4.57 -2.59
C ASP A 76 15.86 5.85 -3.23
N LYS A 77 14.85 6.45 -2.59
CA LYS A 77 14.20 7.71 -2.98
C LYS A 77 13.51 8.33 -1.77
N GLU A 78 13.45 9.66 -1.72
CA GLU A 78 12.65 10.33 -0.71
C GLU A 78 11.16 10.01 -0.92
N VAL A 79 10.53 9.48 0.13
CA VAL A 79 9.12 9.16 0.16
C VAL A 79 8.47 9.73 1.41
N ASP A 80 7.23 10.16 1.26
CA ASP A 80 6.39 10.52 2.39
C ASP A 80 6.10 9.30 3.26
N TYR A 81 6.14 9.50 4.58
CA TYR A 81 5.86 8.46 5.58
C TYR A 81 4.39 8.01 5.56
N LEU A 82 3.47 8.86 5.09
CA LEU A 82 2.10 8.46 4.76
C LEU A 82 1.92 8.45 3.24
N THR A 83 1.26 7.41 2.75
CA THR A 83 0.70 7.42 1.40
C THR A 83 -0.58 8.26 1.37
N PRO A 84 -1.02 8.75 0.20
CA PRO A 84 -2.24 9.55 0.10
C PRO A 84 -3.51 8.91 0.68
N PRO A 85 -3.74 7.57 0.61
CA PRO A 85 -4.86 6.95 1.31
C PRO A 85 -4.82 7.14 2.83
N TYR A 86 -3.65 7.01 3.46
CA TYR A 86 -3.49 7.25 4.90
C TYR A 86 -3.60 8.73 5.25
N GLU A 87 -3.04 9.63 4.44
CA GLU A 87 -3.19 11.08 4.63
C GLU A 87 -4.66 11.50 4.52
N ASN A 88 -5.40 10.96 3.55
CA ASN A 88 -6.83 11.19 3.38
C ASN A 88 -7.64 10.71 4.59
N LEU A 89 -7.33 9.51 5.10
CA LEU A 89 -7.99 8.93 6.26
C LEU A 89 -7.78 9.78 7.51
N LEU A 90 -6.54 10.20 7.78
CA LEU A 90 -6.21 11.09 8.89
C LEU A 90 -6.89 12.46 8.75
N ALA A 91 -6.89 13.04 7.55
CA ALA A 91 -7.53 14.33 7.29
C ALA A 91 -9.04 14.30 7.51
N ASN A 92 -9.71 13.20 7.15
CA ASN A 92 -11.14 13.04 7.38
C ASN A 92 -11.44 12.80 8.87
N ALA A 93 -10.62 11.99 9.55
CA ALA A 93 -10.79 11.72 10.97
C ALA A 93 -10.63 12.98 11.83
N ASP A 94 -9.67 13.86 11.53
CA ASP A 94 -9.50 15.14 12.23
C ASP A 94 -10.72 16.05 12.02
N LYS A 95 -11.19 16.20 10.76
CA LYS A 95 -12.39 16.99 10.42
C LYS A 95 -13.65 16.49 11.12
N GLU A 96 -13.81 15.18 11.24
CA GLU A 96 -14.98 14.54 11.84
C GLU A 96 -14.85 14.36 13.37
N ASN A 97 -13.73 14.77 13.97
CA ASN A 97 -13.40 14.50 15.38
C ASN A 97 -13.49 13.01 15.76
N LYS A 98 -12.99 12.15 14.87
CA LYS A 98 -12.96 10.68 15.02
C LYS A 98 -11.57 10.12 15.29
N LEU A 99 -10.65 10.96 15.75
CA LEU A 99 -9.29 10.52 16.09
C LEU A 99 -9.33 9.45 17.22
N ILE A 100 -8.41 8.49 17.17
CA ILE A 100 -8.31 7.40 18.14
C ILE A 100 -7.28 7.81 19.21
N SER A 101 -7.65 7.66 20.48
CA SER A 101 -6.71 7.99 21.55
C SER A 101 -5.64 6.92 21.75
N PHE A 102 -4.47 7.32 22.25
CA PHE A 102 -3.38 6.38 22.55
C PHE A 102 -3.83 5.29 23.54
N THR A 103 -4.61 5.66 24.56
CA THR A 103 -5.16 4.68 25.51
C THR A 103 -6.02 3.62 24.84
N ARG A 104 -6.79 4.00 23.80
CA ARG A 104 -7.64 3.08 23.06
C ARG A 104 -6.83 2.12 22.17
N MET A 105 -5.66 2.54 21.71
CA MET A 105 -4.71 1.68 21.00
C MET A 105 -3.98 0.71 21.95
N SER A 106 -3.73 1.10 23.20
CA SER A 106 -2.73 0.49 24.09
C SER A 106 -2.96 -0.90 24.71
N PRO A 107 -4.07 -1.66 24.52
CA PRO A 107 -4.02 -3.10 24.79
C PRO A 107 -3.67 -3.94 23.54
N SER A 108 -4.11 -3.51 22.35
CA SER A 108 -3.84 -4.14 21.04
C SER A 108 -4.65 -3.42 19.97
N LEU A 109 -4.07 -3.17 18.79
CA LEU A 109 -4.79 -2.65 17.62
C LEU A 109 -5.90 -3.59 17.14
N VAL A 110 -5.80 -4.89 17.45
CA VAL A 110 -6.81 -5.92 17.15
C VAL A 110 -8.15 -5.63 17.82
N LYS A 111 -8.17 -4.85 18.91
CA LYS A 111 -9.41 -4.46 19.61
C LYS A 111 -10.15 -3.29 18.96
N LEU A 112 -9.62 -2.71 17.88
CA LEU A 112 -10.32 -1.74 17.07
C LEU A 112 -11.42 -2.43 16.24
N ASN A 113 -12.40 -1.67 15.75
CA ASN A 113 -13.64 -2.25 15.22
C ASN A 113 -13.54 -2.69 13.75
N SER A 114 -12.50 -2.27 13.01
CA SER A 114 -12.34 -2.55 11.58
C SER A 114 -10.91 -2.30 11.09
N GLN A 115 -10.55 -2.87 9.93
CA GLN A 115 -9.26 -2.61 9.27
C GLN A 115 -9.05 -1.12 8.93
N GLU A 116 -10.13 -0.40 8.62
CA GLU A 116 -10.07 1.04 8.36
C GLU A 116 -9.67 1.80 9.62
N GLU A 117 -10.23 1.42 10.78
CA GLU A 117 -9.88 2.02 12.05
C GLU A 117 -8.43 1.69 12.47
N VAL A 118 -7.95 0.48 12.18
CA VAL A 118 -6.53 0.13 12.38
C VAL A 118 -5.62 0.96 11.46
N SER A 119 -6.02 1.15 10.21
CA SER A 119 -5.28 1.98 9.26
C SER A 119 -5.25 3.45 9.68
N LEU A 120 -6.33 3.95 10.26
CA LEU A 120 -6.38 5.28 10.87
C LEU A 120 -5.40 5.37 12.05
N ALA A 121 -5.42 4.37 12.95
CA ALA A 121 -4.48 4.32 14.07
C ALA A 121 -3.03 4.40 13.59
N PHE A 122 -2.66 3.61 12.57
CA PHE A 122 -1.34 3.69 11.94
C PHE A 122 -1.01 5.08 11.39
N ALA A 123 -1.96 5.75 10.72
CA ALA A 123 -1.78 7.11 10.21
C ALA A 123 -1.50 8.10 11.36
N GLU A 124 -2.25 8.01 12.45
CA GLU A 124 -2.13 8.87 13.62
C GLU A 124 -0.80 8.70 14.33
N VAL A 125 -0.38 7.45 14.58
CA VAL A 125 0.86 7.20 15.32
C VAL A 125 2.10 7.52 14.49
N ALA A 126 2.08 7.28 13.18
CA ALA A 126 3.16 7.70 12.28
C ALA A 126 3.25 9.24 12.19
N ASN A 127 2.10 9.92 12.12
CA ASN A 127 2.05 11.39 12.14
C ASN A 127 2.48 11.96 13.50
N THR A 128 2.23 11.24 14.60
CA THR A 128 2.74 11.61 15.93
C THR A 128 4.26 11.48 15.99
N VAL A 129 4.84 10.42 15.43
CA VAL A 129 6.30 10.26 15.35
C VAL A 129 6.93 11.36 14.50
N ASP A 130 6.33 11.69 13.35
CA ASP A 130 6.72 12.85 12.55
C ASP A 130 6.67 14.16 13.37
N TYR A 131 5.60 14.38 14.14
CA TYR A 131 5.49 15.53 15.03
C TYR A 131 6.62 15.56 16.07
N LEU A 132 6.97 14.43 16.69
CA LEU A 132 8.07 14.36 17.65
C LEU A 132 9.42 14.70 16.98
N ILE A 133 9.69 14.13 15.82
CA ILE A 133 10.93 14.36 15.08
C ILE A 133 11.05 15.83 14.64
N ARG A 134 9.97 16.44 14.11
CA ARG A 134 9.99 17.83 13.66
C ARG A 134 10.15 18.85 14.79
N ASN A 135 9.59 18.58 15.97
CA ASN A 135 9.61 19.53 17.08
C ASN A 135 10.78 19.33 18.06
N TYR A 136 11.28 18.10 18.20
CA TYR A 136 12.30 17.76 19.20
C TYR A 136 13.57 17.13 18.60
N GLY A 137 13.54 16.76 17.31
CA GLY A 137 14.64 16.10 16.63
C GLY A 137 14.64 14.58 16.80
N GLN A 138 15.24 13.89 15.83
CA GLN A 138 15.35 12.43 15.83
C GLN A 138 16.23 11.90 16.99
N GLU A 139 17.26 12.65 17.40
CA GLU A 139 18.12 12.29 18.55
C GLU A 139 17.33 12.17 19.86
N LYS A 140 16.30 13.01 20.04
CA LYS A 140 15.43 12.93 21.21
C LYS A 140 14.53 11.70 21.18
N LEU A 141 14.06 11.29 19.99
CA LEU A 141 13.34 10.02 19.85
C LEU A 141 14.23 8.83 20.22
N LEU A 142 15.50 8.83 19.80
CA LEU A 142 16.45 7.78 20.18
C LEU A 142 16.77 7.79 21.68
N SER A 143 16.87 8.98 22.28
CA SER A 143 17.01 9.13 23.74
C SER A 143 15.81 8.51 24.47
N LEU A 144 14.57 8.79 24.02
CA LEU A 144 13.37 8.19 24.59
C LEU A 144 13.43 6.66 24.57
N LEU A 145 13.79 6.06 23.43
CA LEU A 145 13.90 4.59 23.31
C LEU A 145 14.96 4.02 24.27
N THR A 146 16.01 4.78 24.56
CA THR A 146 17.04 4.39 25.51
C THR A 146 16.54 4.48 26.95
N GLU A 147 15.80 5.54 27.30
CA GLU A 147 15.16 5.69 28.62
C GLU A 147 14.10 4.61 28.87
N LEU A 148 13.30 4.26 27.85
CA LEU A 148 12.29 3.19 27.94
C LEU A 148 12.90 1.83 28.32
N LYS A 149 14.19 1.60 28.02
CA LYS A 149 14.88 0.37 28.41
C LYS A 149 14.93 0.16 29.92
N THR A 150 15.00 1.23 30.71
CA THR A 150 15.32 1.19 32.14
C THR A 150 14.15 1.52 33.05
N VAL A 151 13.11 2.18 32.54
CA VAL A 151 11.96 2.60 33.35
C VAL A 151 10.82 1.58 33.29
N GLU A 152 10.20 1.32 34.45
CA GLU A 152 8.98 0.50 34.54
C GLU A 152 7.72 1.30 34.12
N ASN A 153 7.79 2.63 34.13
CA ASN A 153 6.69 3.52 33.79
C ASN A 153 7.09 4.43 32.62
N GLU A 154 6.41 4.24 31.48
CA GLU A 154 6.62 4.99 30.24
C GLU A 154 6.51 6.51 30.43
N ASN A 155 5.60 7.01 31.28
CA ASN A 155 5.44 8.46 31.50
C ASN A 155 6.69 9.11 32.10
N ILE A 156 7.46 8.37 32.89
CA ILE A 156 8.74 8.86 33.43
C ILE A 156 9.74 9.06 32.29
N ALA A 157 9.85 8.10 31.36
CA ALA A 157 10.73 8.26 30.20
C ALA A 157 10.32 9.43 29.30
N PHE A 158 9.01 9.62 29.06
CA PHE A 158 8.51 10.76 28.29
C PHE A 158 8.82 12.09 28.98
N TYR A 159 8.59 12.19 30.30
CA TYR A 159 8.86 13.41 31.05
C TYR A 159 10.36 13.71 31.10
N THR A 160 11.22 12.72 31.36
CA THR A 160 12.68 12.90 31.33
C THR A 160 13.17 13.35 29.95
N THR A 161 12.59 12.82 28.87
CA THR A 161 13.06 13.11 27.52
C THR A 161 12.55 14.44 26.98
N TYR A 162 11.26 14.72 27.13
CA TYR A 162 10.55 15.84 26.52
C TYR A 162 10.03 16.89 27.51
N GLY A 163 10.11 16.63 28.81
CA GLY A 163 9.48 17.46 29.84
C GLY A 163 7.95 17.36 29.88
N LEU A 164 7.37 16.35 29.22
CA LEU A 164 5.93 16.19 29.05
C LEU A 164 5.52 14.73 29.27
N GLU A 165 4.37 14.52 29.89
CA GLU A 165 3.71 13.21 29.92
C GLU A 165 3.09 12.88 28.56
N GLN A 166 2.86 11.60 28.32
CA GLN A 166 2.34 11.09 27.05
C GLN A 166 0.98 11.71 26.67
N GLY A 167 0.06 11.84 27.64
CA GLY A 167 -1.25 12.45 27.38
C GLY A 167 -1.17 13.94 27.01
N LYS A 168 -0.11 14.64 27.43
CA LYS A 168 0.12 16.03 27.01
C LYS A 168 0.73 16.10 25.60
N ILE A 169 1.60 15.15 25.25
CA ILE A 169 2.11 14.99 23.89
C ILE A 169 0.96 14.74 22.91
N GLU A 170 0.05 13.81 23.25
CA GLU A 170 -1.13 13.49 22.44
C GLU A 170 -1.97 14.75 22.15
N LYS A 171 -2.32 15.52 23.19
CA LYS A 171 -3.07 16.77 23.03
C LYS A 171 -2.35 17.80 22.18
N ASN A 172 -1.05 18.00 22.43
CA ASN A 172 -0.26 18.97 21.67
C ASN A 172 -0.13 18.56 20.18
N TRP A 173 -0.01 17.25 19.91
CA TRP A 173 -0.02 16.70 18.56
C TRP A 173 -1.38 16.93 17.87
N GLN A 174 -2.50 16.61 18.52
CA GLN A 174 -3.84 16.85 17.99
C GLN A 174 -4.08 18.34 17.67
N GLU A 175 -3.62 19.25 18.55
CA GLU A 175 -3.68 20.69 18.28
C GLU A 175 -2.80 21.11 17.09
N SER A 176 -1.64 20.48 16.92
CA SER A 176 -0.75 20.69 15.78
C SER A 176 -1.36 20.19 14.47
N LEU A 177 -2.06 19.05 14.53
CA LEU A 177 -2.76 18.46 13.40
C LEU A 177 -3.84 19.40 12.86
N LYS A 178 -4.64 20.01 13.74
CA LYS A 178 -5.66 21.02 13.37
C LYS A 178 -5.10 22.26 12.69
N ARG A 179 -3.84 22.61 12.97
CA ARG A 179 -3.14 23.73 12.33
C ARG A 179 -2.50 23.34 11.01
N LYS A 180 -2.31 22.05 10.74
CA LYS A 180 -1.71 21.53 9.52
C LYS A 180 -2.78 21.44 8.43
N GLU A 181 -2.56 22.13 7.32
CA GLU A 181 -3.39 21.95 6.13
C GLU A 181 -3.08 20.60 5.48
N MET A 182 -3.87 19.57 5.81
CA MET A 182 -3.73 18.23 5.24
C MET A 182 -4.40 18.13 3.87
N LYS A 183 -3.73 17.43 2.95
CA LYS A 183 -4.33 17.16 1.64
C LYS A 183 -5.37 16.06 1.77
N THR A 184 -6.49 16.23 1.07
CA THR A 184 -7.52 15.20 0.94
C THR A 184 -7.46 14.57 -0.43
N TYR A 185 -7.73 13.27 -0.49
CA TYR A 185 -7.78 12.50 -1.72
C TYR A 185 -9.08 11.70 -1.77
N PRO A 186 -10.24 12.33 -2.01
CA PRO A 186 -11.51 11.62 -2.12
C PRO A 186 -11.45 10.47 -3.14
N GLY A 187 -11.85 9.27 -2.72
CA GLY A 187 -11.74 8.05 -3.52
C GLY A 187 -10.42 7.30 -3.42
N ALA A 188 -9.38 7.86 -2.79
CA ALA A 188 -8.19 7.10 -2.45
C ALA A 188 -8.53 6.15 -1.29
N SER A 189 -8.49 4.85 -1.56
CA SER A 189 -8.94 3.81 -0.65
C SER A 189 -7.76 3.08 -0.03
N ILE A 190 -7.85 2.81 1.26
CA ILE A 190 -6.99 1.79 1.88
C ILE A 190 -7.37 0.44 1.30
N GLU A 191 -6.38 -0.33 0.87
CA GLU A 191 -6.59 -1.72 0.44
C GLU A 191 -6.94 -2.57 1.65
N LYS A 192 -8.08 -3.26 1.59
CA LYS A 192 -8.43 -4.21 2.64
C LYS A 192 -7.73 -5.52 2.35
N ILE A 193 -7.23 -6.12 3.41
CA ILE A 193 -6.64 -7.44 3.36
C ILE A 193 -7.78 -8.44 3.29
N LYS A 194 -7.78 -9.20 2.19
CA LYS A 194 -8.76 -10.24 1.93
C LYS A 194 -8.04 -11.52 1.51
N PHE A 195 -8.14 -12.52 2.37
CA PHE A 195 -7.70 -13.88 2.06
C PHE A 195 -8.65 -14.49 1.03
N THR A 196 -8.10 -15.19 0.06
CA THR A 196 -8.91 -15.88 -0.96
C THR A 196 -8.19 -17.13 -1.45
N ASP A 197 -8.94 -18.22 -1.55
CA ASP A 197 -8.54 -19.41 -2.31
C ASP A 197 -8.96 -19.29 -3.79
N GLU A 198 -9.82 -18.31 -4.10
CA GLU A 198 -10.31 -18.03 -5.46
C GLU A 198 -9.32 -17.19 -6.26
N THR A 199 -9.24 -17.47 -7.56
CA THR A 199 -8.34 -16.81 -8.53
C THR A 199 -8.80 -15.41 -8.96
N SER A 200 -10.01 -14.96 -8.59
CA SER A 200 -10.48 -13.61 -8.92
C SER A 200 -11.53 -13.09 -7.94
N VAL A 201 -11.23 -11.97 -7.27
CA VAL A 201 -12.21 -11.19 -6.51
C VAL A 201 -12.72 -10.02 -7.38
N ASP A 202 -14.02 -9.71 -7.32
CA ASP A 202 -14.58 -8.55 -8.04
C ASP A 202 -14.00 -7.25 -7.46
N GLU A 203 -13.07 -6.64 -8.20
CA GLU A 203 -12.45 -5.34 -7.85
C GLU A 203 -13.49 -4.25 -7.66
N ILE A 204 -14.65 -4.33 -8.34
CA ILE A 204 -15.71 -3.33 -8.20
C ILE A 204 -16.29 -3.37 -6.79
N ASP A 205 -16.45 -4.55 -6.18
CA ASP A 205 -17.01 -4.63 -4.85
C ASP A 205 -16.03 -4.17 -3.76
N GLU A 206 -14.73 -4.23 -4.04
CA GLU A 206 -13.67 -3.83 -3.12
C GLU A 206 -13.36 -2.33 -3.21
N PHE A 207 -13.15 -1.83 -4.43
CA PHE A 207 -12.64 -0.48 -4.65
C PHE A 207 -13.75 0.55 -4.88
N ILE A 208 -15.01 0.15 -5.10
CA ILE A 208 -16.08 1.09 -5.49
C ILE A 208 -17.22 1.10 -4.48
N GLY A 209 -17.58 2.31 -4.02
CA GLY A 209 -18.78 2.56 -3.22
C GLY A 209 -20.03 1.99 -3.88
N ALA A 210 -20.92 1.39 -3.07
CA ALA A 210 -22.09 0.64 -3.57
C ALA A 210 -22.98 1.45 -4.53
N ASP A 211 -23.10 2.75 -4.30
CA ASP A 211 -23.83 3.71 -5.13
C ASP A 211 -23.19 3.96 -6.51
N LEU A 212 -21.88 3.77 -6.65
CA LEU A 212 -21.14 4.00 -7.88
C LEU A 212 -20.97 2.73 -8.74
N ARG A 213 -21.15 1.53 -8.16
CA ARG A 213 -20.95 0.25 -8.86
C ARG A 213 -21.81 0.13 -10.12
N GLY A 214 -23.00 0.72 -10.11
CA GLY A 214 -23.89 0.76 -11.28
C GLY A 214 -23.26 1.46 -12.48
N HIS A 215 -22.67 2.64 -12.26
CA HIS A 215 -21.95 3.39 -13.29
C HIS A 215 -20.74 2.62 -13.81
N ILE A 216 -19.95 2.01 -12.91
CA ILE A 216 -18.78 1.23 -13.30
C ILE A 216 -19.15 0.02 -14.16
N ARG A 217 -20.13 -0.79 -13.71
CA ARG A 217 -20.59 -1.97 -14.46
C ARG A 217 -21.22 -1.60 -15.80
N LEU A 218 -21.95 -0.48 -15.87
CA LEU A 218 -22.52 0.01 -17.13
C LEU A 218 -21.42 0.52 -18.09
N GLY A 219 -20.43 1.24 -17.57
CA GLY A 219 -19.25 1.68 -18.32
C GLY A 219 -18.49 0.48 -18.92
N ASP A 220 -18.27 -0.58 -18.12
CA ASP A 220 -17.63 -1.81 -18.60
C ASP A 220 -18.42 -2.46 -19.74
N LYS A 221 -19.75 -2.53 -19.63
CA LYS A 221 -20.63 -3.04 -20.70
C LYS A 221 -20.52 -2.21 -21.98
N PHE A 222 -20.45 -0.88 -21.88
CA PHE A 222 -20.27 -0.02 -23.05
C PHE A 222 -18.89 -0.20 -23.69
N ARG A 223 -17.83 -0.24 -22.87
CA ARG A 223 -16.45 -0.45 -23.34
C ARG A 223 -16.30 -1.77 -24.09
N LEU A 224 -16.85 -2.86 -23.56
CA LEU A 224 -16.81 -4.18 -24.20
C LEU A 224 -17.56 -4.23 -25.53
N ARG A 225 -18.51 -3.31 -25.76
CA ARG A 225 -19.25 -3.16 -27.03
C ARG A 225 -18.61 -2.13 -27.97
N GLY A 226 -17.41 -1.62 -27.66
CA GLY A 226 -16.75 -0.57 -28.44
C GLY A 226 -17.40 0.82 -28.33
N LYS A 227 -18.38 1.00 -27.44
CA LYS A 227 -19.05 2.30 -27.21
C LYS A 227 -18.22 3.15 -26.23
N HIS A 228 -17.04 3.57 -26.66
CA HIS A 228 -16.03 4.19 -25.81
C HIS A 228 -16.49 5.51 -25.16
N GLU A 229 -17.18 6.39 -25.90
CA GLU A 229 -17.71 7.65 -25.35
C GLU A 229 -18.76 7.43 -24.26
N ALA A 230 -19.66 6.47 -24.46
CA ALA A 230 -20.66 6.09 -23.47
C ALA A 230 -19.99 5.49 -22.22
N ALA A 231 -18.93 4.70 -22.39
CA ALA A 231 -18.14 4.17 -21.28
C ALA A 231 -17.46 5.30 -20.47
N LEU A 232 -16.80 6.23 -21.14
CA LEU A 232 -16.16 7.40 -20.52
C LEU A 232 -17.18 8.25 -19.76
N THR A 233 -18.38 8.43 -20.30
CA THR A 233 -19.46 9.16 -19.62
C THR A 233 -19.82 8.51 -18.29
N GLN A 234 -20.01 7.18 -18.28
CA GLN A 234 -20.35 6.47 -17.05
C GLN A 234 -19.21 6.49 -16.02
N TYR A 235 -17.97 6.27 -16.46
CA TYR A 235 -16.82 6.34 -15.57
C TYR A 235 -16.59 7.75 -15.03
N ALA A 236 -16.87 8.80 -15.83
CA ALA A 236 -16.76 10.18 -15.39
C ALA A 236 -17.75 10.54 -14.29
N GLU A 237 -18.98 10.01 -14.31
CA GLU A 237 -19.94 10.20 -13.21
C GLU A 237 -19.42 9.61 -11.89
N ALA A 238 -18.82 8.41 -11.94
CA ALA A 238 -18.20 7.81 -10.75
C ALA A 238 -16.95 8.59 -10.31
N LEU A 239 -16.10 9.02 -11.25
CA LEU A 239 -14.88 9.79 -10.96
C LEU A 239 -15.19 11.15 -10.32
N LYS A 240 -16.33 11.79 -10.63
CA LYS A 240 -16.74 13.04 -9.96
C LYS A 240 -16.91 12.86 -8.45
N LYS A 241 -17.30 11.67 -8.00
CA LYS A 241 -17.50 11.34 -6.58
C LYS A 241 -16.21 10.85 -5.94
N GLU A 242 -15.45 10.06 -6.68
CA GLU A 242 -14.18 9.49 -6.23
C GLU A 242 -13.03 9.84 -7.21
N PRO A 243 -12.58 11.11 -7.23
CA PRO A 243 -11.61 11.62 -8.21
C PRO A 243 -10.23 10.94 -8.16
N HIS A 244 -9.90 10.31 -7.03
CA HIS A 244 -8.65 9.63 -6.81
C HIS A 244 -8.81 8.10 -6.71
N ASN A 245 -9.94 7.53 -7.17
CA ASN A 245 -10.12 6.09 -7.17
C ASN A 245 -9.24 5.41 -8.24
N PRO A 246 -8.39 4.44 -7.84
CA PRO A 246 -7.46 3.85 -8.78
C PRO A 246 -8.15 2.95 -9.81
N LEU A 247 -9.19 2.21 -9.43
CA LEU A 247 -9.93 1.35 -10.35
C LEU A 247 -10.62 2.18 -11.45
N ILE A 248 -11.26 3.30 -11.08
CA ILE A 248 -11.94 4.18 -12.05
C ILE A 248 -10.92 4.79 -13.02
N LEU A 249 -9.82 5.31 -12.50
CA LEU A 249 -8.75 5.90 -13.31
C LEU A 249 -8.15 4.88 -14.29
N ASN A 250 -7.93 3.63 -13.85
CA ASN A 250 -7.45 2.55 -14.71
C ASN A 250 -8.47 2.15 -15.77
N LYS A 251 -9.76 2.10 -15.44
CA LYS A 251 -10.83 1.83 -16.42
C LYS A 251 -10.90 2.91 -17.49
N ILE A 252 -10.78 4.19 -17.11
CA ILE A 252 -10.70 5.31 -18.06
C ILE A 252 -9.44 5.20 -18.94
N ALA A 253 -8.29 4.91 -18.34
CA ALA A 253 -7.04 4.72 -19.08
C ALA A 253 -7.17 3.61 -20.14
N LYS A 254 -7.77 2.46 -19.80
CA LYS A 254 -8.05 1.38 -20.76
C LYS A 254 -8.90 1.82 -21.94
N VAL A 255 -9.88 2.71 -21.71
CA VAL A 255 -10.69 3.26 -22.82
C VAL A 255 -9.83 4.16 -23.70
N TYR A 256 -9.02 5.04 -23.12
CA TYR A 256 -8.12 5.90 -23.90
C TYR A 256 -7.10 5.10 -24.72
N LEU A 257 -6.54 4.02 -24.16
CA LEU A 257 -5.68 3.10 -24.92
C LEU A 257 -6.42 2.45 -26.09
N SER A 258 -7.69 2.08 -25.91
CA SER A 258 -8.53 1.53 -26.99
C SER A 258 -8.79 2.56 -28.11
N LEU A 259 -8.77 3.84 -27.76
CA LEU A 259 -8.90 4.97 -28.69
C LEU A 259 -7.53 5.44 -29.24
N ASN A 260 -6.44 4.73 -28.93
CA ASN A 260 -5.07 5.11 -29.25
C ASN A 260 -4.64 6.50 -28.70
N ASN A 261 -5.33 7.01 -27.67
CA ASN A 261 -4.96 8.22 -26.97
C ASN A 261 -4.03 7.89 -25.79
N LYS A 262 -2.77 7.62 -26.11
CA LYS A 262 -1.76 7.15 -25.14
C LYS A 262 -1.45 8.19 -24.06
N GLU A 263 -1.41 9.48 -24.41
CA GLU A 263 -1.10 10.58 -23.50
C GLU A 263 -2.13 10.71 -22.37
N GLU A 264 -3.43 10.70 -22.70
CA GLU A 264 -4.47 10.76 -21.68
C GLU A 264 -4.53 9.47 -20.84
N ALA A 265 -4.23 8.31 -21.43
CA ALA A 265 -4.10 7.08 -20.67
C ALA A 265 -2.97 7.15 -19.63
N GLU A 266 -1.78 7.59 -20.05
CA GLU A 266 -0.62 7.79 -19.17
C GLU A 266 -0.96 8.73 -18.02
N LYS A 267 -1.58 9.88 -18.32
CA LYS A 267 -1.98 10.86 -17.30
C LYS A 267 -2.91 10.26 -16.23
N LYS A 268 -3.87 9.41 -16.63
CA LYS A 268 -4.78 8.74 -15.68
C LYS A 268 -4.06 7.69 -14.84
N LEU A 269 -3.16 6.93 -15.44
CA LEU A 269 -2.36 5.92 -14.73
C LEU A 269 -1.39 6.55 -13.74
N LEU A 270 -0.71 7.63 -14.13
CA LEU A 270 0.17 8.40 -13.24
C LEU A 270 -0.61 9.01 -12.07
N ASN A 271 -1.82 9.51 -12.31
CA ASN A 271 -2.70 9.98 -11.22
C ASN A 271 -3.06 8.82 -10.27
N ALA A 272 -3.44 7.65 -10.81
CA ALA A 272 -3.79 6.49 -10.01
C ALA A 272 -2.62 6.01 -9.13
N ILE A 273 -1.41 5.96 -9.70
CA ILE A 273 -0.16 5.62 -8.99
C ILE A 273 0.12 6.64 -7.89
N LYS A 274 0.02 7.94 -8.22
CA LYS A 274 0.28 9.00 -7.27
C LYS A 274 -0.64 8.88 -6.06
N THR A 275 -1.93 8.62 -6.25
CA THR A 275 -2.93 8.67 -5.18
C THR A 275 -3.18 7.32 -4.52
N ASN A 276 -2.82 6.21 -5.17
CA ASN A 276 -2.93 4.86 -4.62
C ASN A 276 -1.70 4.05 -5.04
N PRO A 277 -0.53 4.30 -4.41
CA PRO A 277 0.72 3.66 -4.79
C PRO A 277 0.76 2.15 -4.51
N ASN A 278 -0.27 1.58 -3.89
CA ASN A 278 -0.34 0.14 -3.64
C ASN A 278 -1.19 -0.59 -4.68
N TYR A 279 -1.96 0.14 -5.51
CA TYR A 279 -2.84 -0.48 -6.49
C TYR A 279 -2.05 -0.96 -7.71
N GLY A 280 -1.65 -2.24 -7.67
CA GLY A 280 -0.76 -2.87 -8.63
C GLY A 280 -1.16 -2.64 -10.09
N ALA A 281 -2.44 -2.81 -10.43
CA ALA A 281 -2.88 -2.74 -11.83
C ALA A 281 -2.50 -1.42 -12.53
N SER A 282 -2.36 -0.30 -11.80
CA SER A 282 -1.86 0.97 -12.39
C SER A 282 -0.45 0.83 -12.94
N TYR A 283 0.47 0.23 -12.17
CA TYR A 283 1.84 -0.01 -12.60
C TYR A 283 1.90 -1.01 -13.75
N PHE A 284 1.10 -2.08 -13.69
CA PHE A 284 1.04 -3.05 -14.78
C PHE A 284 0.58 -2.40 -16.09
N HIS A 285 -0.49 -1.60 -16.05
CA HIS A 285 -1.00 -0.93 -17.24
C HIS A 285 -0.07 0.16 -17.76
N LEU A 286 0.61 0.91 -16.89
CA LEU A 286 1.61 1.90 -17.30
C LEU A 286 2.86 1.22 -17.89
N GLY A 287 3.29 0.11 -17.30
CA GLY A 287 4.36 -0.73 -17.84
C GLY A 287 4.04 -1.26 -19.24
N ASN A 288 2.84 -1.78 -19.45
CA ASN A 288 2.38 -2.24 -20.76
C ASN A 288 2.33 -1.10 -21.79
N LEU A 289 1.87 0.10 -21.37
CA LEU A 289 1.87 1.28 -22.23
C LEU A 289 3.30 1.61 -22.68
N TYR A 290 4.24 1.76 -21.75
CA TYR A 290 5.62 2.06 -22.10
C TYR A 290 6.30 0.97 -22.93
N LEU A 291 5.99 -0.30 -22.65
CA LEU A 291 6.47 -1.42 -23.46
C LEU A 291 5.96 -1.33 -24.91
N SER A 292 4.69 -0.95 -25.11
CA SER A 292 4.11 -0.74 -26.46
C SER A 292 4.69 0.46 -27.20
N GLU A 293 5.44 1.30 -26.50
CA GLU A 293 6.18 2.45 -27.05
C GLU A 293 7.68 2.17 -27.13
N GLU A 294 8.10 0.92 -26.91
CA GLU A 294 9.51 0.49 -26.87
C GLU A 294 10.35 1.22 -25.80
N LYS A 295 9.68 1.85 -24.82
CA LYS A 295 10.32 2.51 -23.67
C LYS A 295 10.63 1.47 -22.59
N TYR A 296 11.62 0.60 -22.86
CA TYR A 296 11.92 -0.56 -22.01
C TYR A 296 12.32 -0.20 -20.56
N LYS A 297 13.10 0.86 -20.36
CA LYS A 297 13.54 1.28 -19.02
C LYS A 297 12.35 1.66 -18.11
N PRO A 298 11.49 2.63 -18.46
CA PRO A 298 10.34 2.98 -17.63
C PRO A 298 9.29 1.87 -17.55
N ALA A 299 9.16 1.01 -18.57
CA ALA A 299 8.33 -0.19 -18.48
C ALA A 299 8.83 -1.13 -17.37
N GLY A 300 10.14 -1.40 -17.33
CA GLY A 300 10.76 -2.26 -16.33
C GLY A 300 10.70 -1.66 -14.92
N GLU A 301 10.78 -0.34 -14.77
CA GLU A 301 10.57 0.35 -13.49
C GLU A 301 9.15 0.11 -12.94
N ASN A 302 8.14 0.25 -13.80
CA ASN A 302 6.75 0.00 -13.40
C ASN A 302 6.48 -1.47 -13.06
N TYR A 303 6.99 -2.42 -13.85
CA TYR A 303 6.86 -3.83 -13.51
C TYR A 303 7.58 -4.20 -12.21
N ARG A 304 8.70 -3.55 -11.88
CA ARG A 304 9.37 -3.74 -10.59
C ARG A 304 8.54 -3.22 -9.41
N GLU A 305 7.85 -2.09 -9.58
CA GLU A 305 6.90 -1.63 -8.54
C GLU A 305 5.72 -2.60 -8.39
N TYR A 306 5.22 -3.18 -9.48
CA TYR A 306 4.19 -4.24 -9.42
C TYR A 306 4.68 -5.51 -8.71
N LEU A 307 5.92 -5.96 -8.97
CA LEU A 307 6.53 -7.13 -8.30
C LEU A 307 6.58 -6.98 -6.78
N GLN A 308 6.69 -5.76 -6.27
CA GLN A 308 6.64 -5.49 -4.83
C GLN A 308 5.24 -5.68 -4.25
N ILE A 309 4.20 -5.74 -5.07
CA ILE A 309 2.81 -5.92 -4.68
C ILE A 309 2.39 -7.37 -4.90
N ASN A 310 2.52 -7.87 -6.14
CA ASN A 310 2.16 -9.23 -6.50
C ASN A 310 3.28 -9.91 -7.31
N PRO A 311 4.24 -10.57 -6.64
CA PRO A 311 5.30 -11.33 -7.30
C PRO A 311 4.86 -12.69 -7.84
N PHE A 312 3.56 -13.04 -7.75
CA PHE A 312 3.02 -14.32 -8.20
C PHE A 312 2.05 -14.17 -9.39
N ASP A 313 1.98 -12.98 -10.00
CA ASP A 313 1.19 -12.75 -11.20
C ASP A 313 1.93 -13.31 -12.44
N PRO A 314 1.43 -14.38 -13.08
CA PRO A 314 2.08 -14.94 -14.25
C PRO A 314 2.07 -13.99 -15.46
N TYR A 315 1.09 -13.10 -15.59
CA TYR A 315 1.01 -12.15 -16.70
C TYR A 315 2.10 -11.09 -16.60
N LEU A 316 2.46 -10.68 -15.39
CA LEU A 316 3.61 -9.82 -15.16
C LEU A 316 4.91 -10.48 -15.62
N HIS A 317 5.15 -11.74 -15.24
CA HIS A 317 6.35 -12.47 -15.64
C HIS A 317 6.41 -12.70 -17.17
N LYS A 318 5.26 -12.91 -17.82
CA LYS A 318 5.17 -12.92 -19.30
C LYS A 318 5.67 -11.60 -19.89
N ASN A 319 5.17 -10.48 -19.37
CA ASN A 319 5.49 -9.14 -19.89
C ASN A 319 6.91 -8.69 -19.56
N LEU A 320 7.44 -9.03 -18.38
CA LEU A 320 8.85 -8.83 -18.04
C LEU A 320 9.75 -9.65 -18.96
N GLY A 321 9.39 -10.91 -19.24
CA GLY A 321 10.14 -11.73 -20.15
C GLY A 321 10.14 -11.18 -21.59
N PHE A 322 9.00 -10.69 -22.06
CA PHE A 322 8.91 -10.00 -23.36
C PHE A 322 9.74 -8.72 -23.37
N LEU A 323 9.65 -7.89 -22.33
CA LEU A 323 10.47 -6.69 -22.19
C LEU A 323 11.97 -7.01 -22.29
N TYR A 324 12.43 -8.02 -21.56
CA TYR A 324 13.85 -8.43 -21.60
C TYR A 324 14.24 -9.06 -22.94
N TYR A 325 13.32 -9.72 -23.62
CA TYR A 325 13.58 -10.27 -24.95
C TYR A 325 13.81 -9.13 -25.96
N GLU A 326 12.91 -8.16 -26.00
CA GLU A 326 12.99 -6.99 -26.87
C GLU A 326 14.17 -6.08 -26.54
N SER A 327 14.58 -5.99 -25.26
CA SER A 327 15.78 -5.26 -24.84
C SER A 327 17.09 -6.00 -25.12
N GLY A 328 17.04 -7.23 -25.65
CA GLY A 328 18.21 -8.08 -25.96
C GLY A 328 18.76 -8.88 -24.78
N GLU A 329 18.14 -8.81 -23.61
CA GLU A 329 18.52 -9.47 -22.36
C GLU A 329 17.95 -10.92 -22.27
N LYS A 330 18.27 -11.75 -23.28
CA LYS A 330 17.71 -13.10 -23.46
C LYS A 330 17.74 -14.01 -22.22
N LEU A 331 18.77 -13.94 -21.39
CA LEU A 331 18.86 -14.76 -20.17
C LEU A 331 17.83 -14.32 -19.12
N LYS A 332 17.62 -13.02 -18.95
CA LYS A 332 16.58 -12.49 -18.06
C LYS A 332 15.20 -12.85 -18.59
N ALA A 333 14.99 -12.73 -19.90
CA ALA A 333 13.74 -13.14 -20.55
C ALA A 333 13.40 -14.61 -20.25
N LYS A 334 14.37 -15.51 -20.45
CA LYS A 334 14.22 -16.93 -20.15
C LYS A 334 13.84 -17.16 -18.69
N ASN A 335 14.49 -16.49 -17.75
CA ASN A 335 14.22 -16.67 -16.31
C ASN A 335 12.79 -16.26 -15.96
N GLU A 336 12.33 -15.10 -16.44
CA GLU A 336 10.96 -14.64 -16.21
C GLU A 336 9.91 -15.58 -16.81
N TRP A 337 10.12 -16.05 -18.04
CA TRP A 337 9.22 -17.02 -18.65
C TRP A 337 9.24 -18.40 -17.98
N LEU A 338 10.36 -18.80 -17.37
CA LEU A 338 10.40 -20.01 -16.53
C LEU A 338 9.59 -19.83 -15.24
N ILE A 339 9.61 -18.64 -14.62
CA ILE A 339 8.75 -18.32 -13.47
C ILE A 339 7.28 -18.35 -13.90
N ALA A 340 6.93 -17.70 -15.02
CA ALA A 340 5.58 -17.75 -15.57
C ALA A 340 5.13 -19.20 -15.81
N LYS A 341 6.00 -20.06 -16.37
CA LYS A 341 5.71 -21.49 -16.57
C LYS A 341 5.49 -22.25 -15.26
N GLN A 342 6.20 -21.90 -14.18
CA GLN A 342 5.97 -22.52 -12.87
C GLN A 342 4.61 -22.12 -12.30
N LEU A 343 4.19 -20.87 -12.51
CA LEU A 343 2.90 -20.34 -12.05
C LEU A 343 1.73 -20.87 -12.88
N ILE A 344 1.90 -21.00 -14.20
CA ILE A 344 0.91 -21.52 -15.15
C ILE A 344 1.52 -22.56 -16.12
N PRO A 345 1.68 -23.83 -15.70
CA PRO A 345 2.41 -24.85 -16.46
C PRO A 345 1.87 -25.19 -17.85
N HIS A 346 0.59 -24.90 -18.11
CA HIS A 346 -0.11 -25.24 -19.35
C HIS A 346 -0.34 -24.04 -20.29
N ASP A 347 0.30 -22.90 -20.04
CA ASP A 347 0.19 -21.72 -20.91
C ASP A 347 1.02 -21.92 -22.20
N PHE A 348 0.31 -22.03 -23.32
CA PHE A 348 0.91 -22.24 -24.64
C PHE A 348 1.79 -21.07 -25.11
N GLU A 349 1.45 -19.84 -24.73
CA GLU A 349 2.18 -18.64 -25.13
C GLU A 349 3.57 -18.63 -24.47
N VAL A 350 3.63 -18.87 -23.16
CA VAL A 350 4.89 -19.02 -22.40
C VAL A 350 5.75 -20.15 -22.98
N GLN A 351 5.14 -21.28 -23.33
CA GLN A 351 5.86 -22.39 -23.92
C GLN A 351 6.43 -22.06 -25.31
N SER A 352 5.68 -21.29 -26.12
CA SER A 352 6.14 -20.80 -27.43
C SER A 352 7.32 -19.83 -27.27
N MET A 353 7.19 -18.84 -26.38
CA MET A 353 8.24 -17.87 -26.07
C MET A 353 9.56 -18.54 -25.64
N LEU A 354 9.48 -19.57 -24.77
CA LEU A 354 10.64 -20.35 -24.35
C LEU A 354 11.29 -21.17 -25.47
N ASN A 355 10.53 -21.58 -26.48
CA ASN A 355 11.06 -22.31 -27.64
C ASN A 355 11.78 -21.37 -28.60
N GLN A 356 11.25 -20.17 -28.82
CA GLN A 356 11.86 -19.12 -29.65
C GLN A 356 13.25 -18.68 -29.16
N LEU A 357 13.56 -18.87 -27.87
CA LEU A 357 14.89 -18.61 -27.31
C LEU A 357 15.92 -19.72 -27.55
N LYS A 358 15.48 -20.91 -27.97
CA LYS A 358 16.35 -22.07 -28.24
C LYS A 358 16.80 -22.14 -29.69
N GLU A 359 16.05 -21.50 -30.57
CA GLU A 359 16.38 -21.23 -31.97
C GLU A 359 17.30 -20.01 -32.07
#